data_AF-A0A961RR29-F1
#
_entry.id   AF-A0A961RR29-F1
#
_cell.length_a   1.000
_cell.length_b   1.000
_cell.length_c   1.000
_cell.angle_alpha   90.00
_cell.angle_beta   90.00
_cell.angle_gamma   90.00
#
_symmetry.space_group_name_H-M   'P 1'
#
loop_
_entity.id
_entity.type
_entity.pdbx_description
1 polymer ?
#
loop_
_entity_poly.entity_id
_entity_poly.type
_entity_poly.pdbx_seq_one_letter_code
_entity_poly.pdbx_strand_id
1 'polypeptide(L)'
;MNMFVIGYYSLLIAASCVAAYYKRREPFLILFGLTLISIVVGIVGGIGGLRAITIGVGALALAAGMAYAFKEFLVILTPERISKELRTAPLTASFGMFVIFIYAVAGIFAPVIAPHGEAEVIASSFAPPDQN
;
A
#
# COMPACT_ATOMS: atom_id res chain seq x y z
N MET A 1 1.76 -18.00 25.39
CA MET A 1 2.38 -17.91 24.04
C MET A 1 1.48 -17.05 23.18
N ASN A 2 1.96 -15.91 22.66
CA ASN A 2 1.09 -14.98 21.95
C ASN A 2 0.73 -15.54 20.56
N MET A 3 -0.56 -15.73 20.27
CA MET A 3 -1.05 -16.27 18.98
C MET A 3 -0.50 -15.51 17.77
N PHE A 4 -0.32 -14.19 17.91
CA PHE A 4 0.27 -13.34 16.89
C PHE A 4 1.68 -13.78 16.48
N VAL A 5 2.54 -14.13 17.45
CA VAL A 5 3.94 -14.50 17.19
C VAL A 5 4.02 -15.84 16.46
N ILE A 6 3.20 -16.81 16.89
CA ILE A 6 3.10 -18.12 16.24
C ILE A 6 2.60 -17.95 14.81
N GLY A 7 1.52 -17.20 14.62
CA GLY A 7 0.96 -16.91 13.29
C GLY A 7 1.96 -16.22 12.37
N TYR A 8 2.63 -15.16 12.85
CA TYR A 8 3.63 -14.41 12.09
C TYR A 8 4.77 -15.29 11.57
N TYR A 9 5.43 -16.06 12.45
CA TYR A 9 6.54 -16.93 12.03
C TYR A 9 6.08 -18.10 11.18
N SER A 10 4.93 -18.71 11.50
CA SER A 10 4.37 -19.81 10.69
C SER A 10 4.11 -19.36 9.25
N LEU A 11 3.57 -18.16 9.05
CA LEU A 11 3.28 -17.60 7.73
C LEU A 11 4.56 -17.27 6.96
N LEU A 12 5.54 -16.61 7.61
CA LEU A 12 6.82 -16.31 6.95
C LEU A 12 7.60 -17.56 6.55
N ILE A 13 7.63 -18.58 7.41
CA ILE A 13 8.31 -19.85 7.11
C ILE A 13 7.56 -20.59 5.99
N ALA A 14 6.23 -20.69 6.06
CA ALA A 14 5.43 -21.30 5.01
C ALA A 14 5.63 -20.59 3.66
N ALA A 15 5.59 -19.26 3.64
CA ALA A 15 5.86 -18.47 2.44
C ALA A 15 7.27 -18.68 1.89
N SER A 16 8.27 -18.79 2.77
CA SER A 16 9.65 -19.11 2.37
C SER A 16 9.77 -20.50 1.74
N CYS A 17 9.11 -21.52 2.32
CA CYS A 17 9.07 -22.87 1.75
C CYS A 17 8.38 -22.88 0.38
N VAL A 18 7.28 -22.16 0.22
CA VAL A 18 6.57 -22.02 -1.06
C VAL A 18 7.46 -21.34 -2.10
N ALA A 19 8.15 -20.26 -1.74
CA ALA A 19 9.09 -19.59 -2.64
C ALA A 19 10.26 -20.49 -3.07
N ALA A 20 10.77 -21.31 -2.15
CA ALA A 20 11.79 -22.31 -2.43
C ALA A 20 11.28 -23.41 -3.39
N TYR A 21 10.03 -23.88 -3.21
CA TYR A 21 9.41 -24.88 -4.06
C TYR A 21 9.29 -24.42 -5.52
N TYR A 22 8.91 -23.17 -5.75
CA TYR A 22 8.86 -22.57 -7.10
C TYR A 22 10.24 -22.19 -7.67
N LYS A 23 11.34 -22.54 -6.98
CA LYS A 23 12.73 -22.24 -7.36
C LYS A 23 12.99 -20.75 -7.64
N ARG A 24 12.19 -19.86 -7.06
CA ARG A 24 12.33 -18.41 -7.21
C ARG A 24 13.33 -17.89 -6.16
N ARG A 25 14.58 -17.71 -6.58
CA ARG A 25 15.69 -17.31 -5.69
C ARG A 25 15.48 -15.97 -4.99
N GLU A 26 15.07 -14.95 -5.74
CA GLU A 26 14.89 -13.59 -5.19
C GLU A 26 13.83 -13.50 -4.07
N PRO A 27 12.56 -13.93 -4.26
CA PRO A 27 11.57 -13.85 -3.17
C PRO A 27 11.91 -14.77 -2.01
N PHE A 28 12.57 -15.91 -2.25
CA PHE A 28 13.06 -16.78 -1.19
C PHE A 28 14.08 -16.05 -0.29
N LEU A 29 15.09 -15.41 -0.88
CA LEU A 29 16.12 -14.69 -0.14
C LEU A 29 15.52 -13.52 0.67
N ILE A 30 14.53 -12.81 0.13
CA ILE A 30 13.86 -11.71 0.83
C ILE A 30 13.05 -12.24 2.02
N LEU A 31 12.20 -13.25 1.81
CA LEU A 31 11.35 -13.81 2.86
C LEU A 31 12.18 -14.46 3.97
N PHE A 32 13.22 -15.21 3.60
CA PHE A 32 14.13 -15.84 4.56
C PHE A 32 15.04 -14.82 5.25
N GLY A 33 15.48 -13.77 4.56
CA GLY A 33 16.17 -12.64 5.21
C GLY A 33 15.27 -11.95 6.25
N LEU A 34 14.00 -11.74 5.90
CA LEU A 34 13.01 -11.15 6.80
C LEU A 34 12.74 -12.03 8.02
N THR A 35 12.73 -13.37 7.89
CA THR A 35 12.60 -14.27 9.06
C THR A 35 13.77 -14.11 10.02
N LEU A 36 15.01 -14.09 9.53
CA LEU A 36 16.21 -13.92 10.35
C LEU A 36 16.19 -12.58 11.10
N ILE A 37 15.91 -11.48 10.39
CA ILE A 37 15.80 -10.15 11.01
C ILE A 37 14.67 -10.14 12.06
N SER A 38 13.53 -10.76 11.75
CA SER A 38 12.39 -10.82 12.66
C SER A 38 12.71 -11.57 13.95
N ILE A 39 13.52 -12.64 13.89
CA ILE A 39 13.98 -13.37 15.08
C ILE A 39 14.79 -12.43 15.99
N VAL A 40 15.74 -11.70 15.43
CA VAL A 40 16.57 -10.74 16.20
C VAL A 40 15.69 -9.65 16.81
N VAL A 41 14.79 -9.06 16.04
CA VAL A 41 13.86 -8.03 16.51
C VAL A 41 12.87 -8.58 17.54
N GLY A 42 12.47 -9.85 17.44
CA GLY A 42 11.60 -10.49 18.41
C GLY A 42 12.27 -10.73 19.76
N ILE A 43 13.58 -10.98 19.77
CA ILE A 43 14.35 -11.12 20.99
C ILE A 43 14.59 -9.74 21.64
N VAL A 44 14.95 -8.72 20.84
CA VAL A 44 15.35 -7.41 21.36
C VAL A 44 14.15 -6.48 21.62
N GLY A 45 13.22 -6.39 20.68
CA GLY A 45 12.07 -5.47 20.69
C GLY A 45 10.72 -6.11 21.02
N GLY A 46 10.70 -7.41 21.27
CA GLY A 46 9.48 -8.15 21.65
C GLY A 46 8.34 -8.02 20.63
N ILE A 47 7.10 -8.08 21.12
CA ILE A 47 5.89 -8.07 20.28
C ILE A 47 5.71 -6.73 19.55
N GLY A 48 6.13 -5.62 20.15
CA GLY A 48 6.02 -4.29 19.55
C GLY A 48 6.84 -4.17 18.26
N GLY A 49 8.08 -4.65 18.26
CA GLY A 49 8.95 -4.67 17.09
C GLY A 49 8.37 -5.52 15.94
N LEU A 50 7.85 -6.71 16.24
CA LEU A 50 7.23 -7.57 15.22
C LEU A 50 5.99 -6.93 14.60
N ARG A 51 5.16 -6.24 15.40
CA ARG A 51 3.99 -5.51 14.88
C ARG A 51 4.40 -4.40 13.94
N ALA A 52 5.42 -3.62 14.28
CA ALA A 52 5.93 -2.56 13.42
C ALA A 52 6.42 -3.12 12.06
N ILE A 53 7.18 -4.23 12.08
CA ILE A 53 7.60 -4.91 10.85
C ILE A 53 6.39 -5.40 10.05
N THR A 54 5.42 -6.03 10.71
CA THR A 54 4.20 -6.54 10.06
C THR A 54 3.43 -5.41 9.37
N ILE A 55 3.26 -4.27 10.03
CA ILE A 55 2.57 -3.10 9.48
C ILE A 55 3.37 -2.52 8.32
N GLY A 56 4.69 -2.36 8.46
CA GLY A 56 5.53 -1.81 7.41
C GLY A 56 5.56 -2.69 6.16
N VAL A 57 5.82 -3.99 6.32
CA VAL A 57 5.83 -4.96 5.22
C VAL A 57 4.43 -5.10 4.63
N GLY A 58 3.39 -5.14 5.46
CA GLY A 58 1.99 -5.18 5.01
C GLY A 58 1.62 -3.96 4.17
N ALA A 59 1.98 -2.75 4.60
CA ALA A 59 1.73 -1.52 3.86
C ALA A 59 2.47 -1.51 2.51
N LEU A 60 3.73 -1.93 2.48
CA LEU A 60 4.51 -2.05 1.24
C LEU A 60 3.91 -3.09 0.29
N ALA A 61 3.49 -4.24 0.81
CA ALA A 61 2.85 -5.30 0.03
C ALA A 61 1.52 -4.84 -0.56
N LEU A 62 0.70 -4.12 0.23
CA LEU A 62 -0.56 -3.54 -0.25
C LEU A 62 -0.32 -2.47 -1.32
N ALA A 63 0.65 -1.58 -1.12
CA ALA A 63 1.01 -0.56 -2.11
C ALA A 63 1.47 -1.19 -3.43
N ALA A 64 2.35 -2.19 -3.37
CA ALA A 64 2.80 -2.93 -4.55
C ALA A 64 1.64 -3.69 -5.23
N GLY A 65 0.76 -4.31 -4.44
CA GLY A 65 -0.42 -5.01 -4.92
C GLY A 65 -1.39 -4.07 -5.65
N MET A 66 -1.72 -2.93 -5.07
CA MET A 66 -2.57 -1.92 -5.72
C MET A 66 -1.93 -1.38 -6.99
N ALA A 67 -0.63 -1.07 -6.96
CA ALA A 67 0.09 -0.60 -8.14
C ALA A 67 0.07 -1.63 -9.28
N TYR A 68 0.27 -2.91 -8.95
CA TYR A 68 0.20 -3.99 -9.93
C TYR A 68 -1.21 -4.18 -10.49
N ALA A 69 -2.23 -4.20 -9.63
CA ALA A 69 -3.62 -4.33 -10.04
C ALA A 69 -4.06 -3.16 -10.93
N PHE A 70 -3.68 -1.93 -10.58
CA PHE A 70 -3.97 -0.74 -11.37
C PHE A 70 -3.25 -0.77 -12.73
N LYS A 71 -1.99 -1.22 -12.77
CA LYS A 71 -1.27 -1.42 -14.04
C LYS A 71 -2.02 -2.38 -14.96
N GLU A 72 -2.43 -3.53 -14.44
CA GLU A 72 -3.13 -4.55 -15.22
C GLU A 72 -4.49 -4.03 -15.71
N PHE A 73 -5.20 -3.30 -14.86
CA PHE A 73 -6.43 -2.61 -15.24
C PHE A 73 -6.23 -1.65 -16.43
N LEU A 74 -5.19 -0.82 -16.40
CA LEU A 74 -4.87 0.08 -17.51
C LEU A 74 -4.46 -0.68 -18.79
N VAL A 75 -3.72 -1.77 -18.65
CA VAL A 75 -3.31 -2.64 -19.78
C VAL A 75 -4.52 -3.23 -20.50
N ILE A 76 -5.59 -3.57 -19.77
CA ILE A 76 -6.85 -4.10 -20.31
C ILE A 76 -7.70 -2.99 -20.97
N LEU A 77 -7.69 -1.78 -20.41
CA LEU A 77 -8.54 -0.67 -20.89
C LEU A 77 -7.97 0.06 -22.11
N THR A 78 -6.65 -0.05 -22.34
CA THR A 78 -5.95 0.72 -23.38
C THR A 78 -5.77 -0.07 -24.69
N PRO A 79 -5.70 0.61 -25.85
CA PRO A 79 -5.40 -0.03 -27.13
C PRO A 79 -4.05 -0.75 -27.14
N GLU A 80 -3.89 -1.78 -27.97
CA GLU A 80 -2.70 -2.65 -28.02
C GLU A 80 -1.36 -1.89 -28.10
N ARG A 81 -1.33 -0.73 -28.77
CA ARG A 81 -0.12 0.08 -28.90
C ARG A 81 0.38 0.61 -27.55
N ILE A 82 -0.53 1.12 -26.71
CA ILE A 82 -0.22 1.69 -25.39
C ILE A 82 -0.06 0.58 -24.36
N SER A 83 -0.86 -0.48 -24.47
CA SER A 83 -0.82 -1.65 -23.58
C SER A 83 0.58 -2.31 -23.55
N LYS A 84 1.29 -2.36 -24.69
CA LYS A 84 2.68 -2.86 -24.76
C LYS A 84 3.64 -2.05 -23.90
N GLU A 85 3.53 -0.73 -23.92
CA GLU A 85 4.38 0.16 -23.12
C GLU A 85 4.04 0.03 -21.63
N LEU A 86 2.75 0.01 -21.27
CA LEU A 86 2.29 -0.13 -19.90
C LEU A 86 2.71 -1.45 -19.24
N ARG A 87 2.79 -2.56 -19.99
CA ARG A 87 3.28 -3.83 -19.45
C ARG A 87 4.73 -3.76 -18.98
N THR A 88 5.55 -2.95 -19.65
CA THR A 88 6.97 -2.74 -19.32
C THR A 88 7.20 -1.71 -18.22
N ALA A 89 6.16 -0.95 -17.85
CA ALA A 89 6.27 0.06 -16.81
C ALA A 89 6.64 -0.56 -15.44
N PRO A 90 7.59 0.05 -14.71
CA PRO A 90 7.94 -0.40 -13.36
C PRO A 90 6.78 -0.19 -12.40
N LEU A 91 6.67 -1.01 -11.35
CA LEU A 91 5.57 -0.91 -10.38
C LEU A 91 5.51 0.46 -9.68
N THR A 92 6.64 1.14 -9.51
CA THR A 92 6.71 2.48 -8.93
C THR A 92 6.02 3.53 -9.82
N ALA A 93 6.14 3.41 -11.14
CA ALA A 93 5.43 4.28 -12.08
C ALA A 93 3.92 3.99 -12.05
N SER A 94 3.51 2.73 -11.99
CA SER A 94 2.11 2.35 -11.86
C SER A 94 1.48 2.83 -10.55
N PHE A 95 2.24 2.83 -9.45
CA PHE A 95 1.82 3.45 -8.20
C PHE A 95 1.60 4.97 -8.36
N GLY A 96 2.54 5.67 -9.01
CA GLY A 96 2.38 7.10 -9.30
C GLY A 96 1.14 7.41 -10.15
N MET A 97 0.90 6.60 -11.19
CA MET A 97 -0.29 6.73 -12.02
C MET A 97 -1.58 6.48 -11.22
N PHE A 98 -1.58 5.53 -10.29
CA PHE A 98 -2.72 5.26 -9.40
C PHE A 98 -3.01 6.45 -8.47
N VAL A 99 -1.97 7.07 -7.90
CA VAL A 99 -2.12 8.27 -7.07
C VAL A 99 -2.70 9.42 -7.89
N ILE A 100 -2.15 9.69 -9.07
CA ILE A 100 -2.67 10.72 -9.98
C ILE A 100 -4.15 10.46 -10.32
N PHE A 101 -4.50 9.20 -10.58
CA PHE A 101 -5.89 8.81 -10.84
C PHE A 101 -6.82 9.13 -9.67
N ILE A 102 -6.43 8.82 -8.42
CA ILE A 102 -7.22 9.19 -7.23
C ILE A 102 -7.40 10.71 -7.14
N TYR A 103 -6.33 11.48 -7.33
CA TYR A 103 -6.42 12.94 -7.31
C TYR A 103 -7.30 13.49 -8.42
N ALA A 104 -7.23 12.90 -9.62
CA ALA A 104 -8.08 13.29 -10.74
C ALA A 104 -9.56 13.02 -10.44
N VAL A 105 -9.88 11.85 -9.88
CA VAL A 105 -11.24 11.51 -9.42
C VAL A 105 -11.69 12.50 -8.35
N ALA A 106 -10.88 12.75 -7.33
CA ALA A 106 -11.21 13.71 -6.27
C ALA A 106 -11.44 15.13 -6.82
N GLY A 107 -10.64 15.57 -7.79
CA GLY A 107 -10.77 16.88 -8.42
C GLY A 107 -11.99 16.99 -9.35
N ILE A 108 -12.25 15.99 -10.19
CA ILE A 108 -13.40 15.97 -11.10
C ILE A 108 -14.71 15.90 -10.31
N PHE A 109 -14.75 15.10 -9.26
CA PHE A 109 -15.93 14.96 -8.39
C PHE A 109 -15.91 15.91 -7.19
N ALA A 110 -15.01 16.91 -7.17
CA ALA A 110 -14.91 17.88 -6.08
C ALA A 110 -16.24 18.59 -5.76
N PRO A 111 -17.05 19.03 -6.74
CA PRO A 111 -18.34 19.68 -6.44
C PRO A 111 -19.33 18.78 -5.69
N VAL A 112 -19.20 17.45 -5.82
CA VAL A 112 -20.05 16.48 -5.12
C VAL A 112 -19.46 16.10 -3.76
N ILE A 113 -18.14 15.98 -3.68
CA ILE A 113 -17.41 15.58 -2.46
C ILE A 113 -17.40 16.73 -1.43
N ALA A 114 -17.20 17.96 -1.89
CA ALA A 114 -17.16 19.17 -1.09
C ALA A 114 -18.07 20.24 -1.74
N PRO A 115 -19.40 20.17 -1.52
CA PRO A 115 -20.35 21.08 -2.14
C PRO A 115 -20.29 22.51 -1.58
N HIS A 116 -19.67 22.71 -0.41
CA HIS A 116 -19.51 24.02 0.21
C HIS A 116 -18.09 24.54 0.01
N GLY A 117 -17.97 25.80 -0.39
CA GLY A 117 -16.69 26.51 -0.41
C GLY A 117 -16.17 26.80 1.00
N GLU A 118 -14.86 26.98 1.15
CA GLU A 118 -14.22 27.29 2.44
C GLU A 118 -14.89 28.48 3.16
N ALA A 119 -15.28 29.52 2.40
CA ALA A 119 -15.94 30.70 2.92
C ALA A 119 -17.33 30.39 3.52
N GLU A 120 -18.08 29.44 2.97
CA GLU A 120 -19.42 29.10 3.45
C GLU A 120 -19.38 28.34 4.78
N VAL A 121 -18.32 27.57 5.03
CA VAL A 121 -18.16 26.76 6.24
C VAL A 121 -17.52 27.57 7.38
N ILE A 122 -16.62 28.50 7.06
CA ILE A 122 -15.77 29.19 8.05
C ILE A 122 -16.26 30.62 8.36
N ALA A 123 -17.11 31.23 7.52
CA ALA A 123 -17.57 32.61 7.73
C ALA A 123 -18.23 32.87 9.10
N SER A 124 -18.92 31.89 9.69
CA SER A 124 -19.54 32.03 11.02
C SER A 124 -18.52 32.21 12.15
N SER A 125 -17.29 31.69 12.01
CA SER A 125 -16.23 31.84 13.01
C SER A 125 -15.55 33.21 12.98
N PHE A 126 -15.73 33.95 11.88
CA PHE A 126 -15.20 35.30 11.67
C PHE A 126 -16.32 36.36 11.64
N ALA A 127 -17.57 35.98 11.94
CA ALA A 127 -18.67 36.92 12.03
C ALA A 127 -18.43 37.89 13.20
N PRO A 128 -18.64 39.20 13.00
CA PRO A 128 -18.59 40.19 14.08
C PRO A 128 -19.51 39.80 15.25
N PRO A 129 -19.14 40.13 16.52
CA PRO A 129 -19.85 39.68 17.73
C PRO A 129 -21.35 40.06 17.82
N ASP A 130 -21.81 40.96 16.96
CA ASP A 130 -23.15 41.55 16.91
C ASP A 130 -24.15 40.83 15.98
N GLN A 131 -23.81 39.67 15.40
CA GLN A 131 -24.68 38.92 14.47
C GLN A 131 -24.89 37.42 14.80
N ASN A 132 -24.80 37.00 16.06
CA ASN A 132 -25.14 35.63 16.51
C ASN A 132 -26.48 35.54 17.22
#